data_AF-A0A519YVA6-F1
#
_entry.id   AF-A0A519YVA6-F1
#
_cell.length_a   1.000
_cell.length_b   1.000
_cell.length_c   1.000
_cell.angle_alpha   90.00
_cell.angle_beta   90.00
_cell.angle_gamma   90.00
#
_symmetry.space_group_name_H-M   'P 1'
#
loop_
_entity.id
_entity.type
_entity.pdbx_description
1 polymer ?
#
loop_
_entity_poly.entity_id
_entity_poly.type
_entity_poly.pdbx_seq_one_letter_code
_entity_poly.pdbx_strand_id
1 'polypeptide(L)'
;MVRVFFLCLLALSAAAQAPLAPDSKALYGVINRASGRSLDVARAATTSGAATVQWEFTHAASQQWHLVLIREGGEYYRLEAKHSGLCLTLEASPTAPTGTNTPLVQRPFTGGLGQQWRLVPTGIVGSFQLENRLDGRVATLATNDKFNNTAIVAARSVGRLSQQWRLFQLQLKLATGPPYFAAPEPLPALSSPAGNELQPVPTLDGKGLYFSRTRFAGNVEGVAESADIWLS
;
A
#
# COMPACT_ATOMS: atom_id res chain seq x y z
N MET A 1 -15.54 -50.19 -31.42
CA MET A 1 -14.95 -48.84 -31.56
C MET A 1 -14.95 -48.18 -30.18
N VAL A 2 -13.80 -48.04 -29.54
CA VAL A 2 -13.66 -47.31 -28.26
C VAL A 2 -13.16 -45.90 -28.59
N ARG A 3 -13.96 -44.88 -28.29
CA ARG A 3 -13.56 -43.47 -28.39
C ARG A 3 -12.85 -43.07 -27.11
N VAL A 4 -11.56 -42.81 -27.19
CA VAL A 4 -10.77 -42.21 -26.12
C VAL A 4 -11.02 -40.70 -26.14
N PHE A 5 -11.60 -40.15 -25.07
CA PHE A 5 -11.68 -38.71 -24.85
C PHE A 5 -10.36 -38.21 -24.28
N PHE A 6 -9.64 -37.40 -25.04
CA PHE A 6 -8.48 -36.66 -24.56
C PHE A 6 -8.97 -35.48 -23.72
N LEU A 7 -8.86 -35.58 -22.38
CA LEU A 7 -9.02 -34.43 -21.50
C LEU A 7 -7.77 -33.56 -21.66
N CYS A 8 -7.92 -32.41 -22.31
CA CYS A 8 -6.86 -31.40 -22.37
C CYS A 8 -6.86 -30.66 -21.01
N LEU A 9 -5.91 -31.00 -20.13
CA LEU A 9 -5.62 -30.19 -18.94
C LEU A 9 -4.99 -28.87 -19.41
N LEU A 10 -5.78 -27.80 -19.48
CA LEU A 10 -5.26 -26.44 -19.53
C LEU A 10 -4.63 -26.13 -18.18
N ALA A 11 -3.31 -26.15 -18.09
CA ALA A 11 -2.59 -25.59 -16.95
C ALA A 11 -2.82 -24.07 -16.94
N LEU A 12 -3.62 -23.58 -15.99
CA LEU A 12 -3.68 -22.15 -15.67
C LEU A 12 -2.31 -21.76 -15.10
N SER A 13 -1.44 -21.15 -15.91
CA SER A 13 -0.26 -20.48 -15.38
C SER A 13 -0.73 -19.23 -14.64
N ALA A 14 -0.50 -19.16 -13.34
CA ALA A 14 -0.64 -17.91 -12.60
C ALA A 14 0.38 -16.93 -13.18
N ALA A 15 -0.08 -15.89 -13.87
CA ALA A 15 0.80 -14.83 -14.35
C ALA A 15 1.46 -14.17 -13.13
N ALA A 16 2.79 -14.26 -13.05
CA ALA A 16 3.55 -13.57 -12.01
C ALA A 16 3.34 -12.05 -12.16
N GLN A 17 2.98 -11.40 -11.05
CA GLN A 17 2.77 -9.96 -11.04
C GLN A 17 4.11 -9.24 -11.32
N ALA A 18 4.09 -8.25 -12.22
CA ALA A 18 5.29 -7.49 -12.55
C ALA A 18 5.88 -6.81 -11.30
N PRO A 19 7.23 -6.69 -11.20
CA PRO A 19 7.87 -5.96 -10.11
C PRO A 19 7.35 -4.52 -10.04
N LEU A 20 7.03 -4.05 -8.84
CA LEU A 20 6.67 -2.65 -8.62
C LEU A 20 7.92 -1.77 -8.75
N ALA A 21 7.85 -0.77 -9.62
CA ALA A 21 8.90 0.24 -9.80
C ALA A 21 8.35 1.64 -9.49
N PRO A 22 8.41 2.07 -8.22
CA PRO A 22 8.00 3.43 -7.83
C PRO A 22 8.85 4.49 -8.51
N ASP A 23 8.20 5.53 -9.06
CA ASP A 23 8.86 6.78 -9.44
C ASP A 23 9.41 7.49 -8.19
N SER A 24 10.73 7.68 -8.13
CA SER A 24 11.42 8.28 -6.99
C SER A 24 11.05 9.76 -6.76
N LYS A 25 10.51 10.45 -7.76
CA LYS A 25 10.06 11.84 -7.66
C LYS A 25 8.62 11.98 -7.17
N ALA A 26 7.85 10.90 -7.22
CA ALA A 26 6.48 10.88 -6.76
C ALA A 26 6.38 10.66 -5.24
N LEU A 27 5.27 11.14 -4.68
CA LEU A 27 4.84 10.86 -3.32
C LEU A 27 3.79 9.77 -3.33
N TYR A 28 3.83 8.90 -2.34
CA TYR A 28 2.90 7.78 -2.22
C TYR A 28 2.20 7.74 -0.87
N GLY A 29 0.93 7.37 -0.87
CA GLY A 29 0.29 6.73 0.28
C GLY A 29 0.61 5.23 0.27
N VAL A 30 0.84 4.66 1.45
CA VAL A 30 1.07 3.22 1.63
C VAL A 30 -0.09 2.65 2.45
N ILE A 31 -1.03 1.97 1.80
CA ILE A 31 -2.33 1.60 2.38
C ILE A 31 -2.35 0.12 2.74
N ASN A 32 -2.69 -0.21 3.99
CA ASN A 32 -2.82 -1.58 4.45
C ASN A 32 -4.10 -2.25 3.93
N ARG A 33 -3.99 -3.51 3.50
CA ARG A 33 -5.11 -4.29 2.95
C ARG A 33 -6.08 -4.89 3.95
N ALA A 34 -5.72 -5.02 5.23
CA ALA A 34 -6.68 -5.48 6.23
C ALA A 34 -7.58 -4.34 6.70
N SER A 35 -7.00 -3.15 6.88
CA SER A 35 -7.69 -2.03 7.54
C SER A 35 -8.14 -0.92 6.60
N GLY A 36 -7.53 -0.77 5.43
CA GLY A 36 -7.73 0.40 4.57
C GLY A 36 -7.19 1.67 5.18
N ARG A 37 -6.11 1.59 5.97
CA ARG A 37 -5.48 2.74 6.61
C ARG A 37 -4.05 2.91 6.12
N SER A 38 -3.56 4.13 6.17
CA SER A 38 -2.21 4.46 5.70
C SER A 38 -1.16 4.21 6.77
N LEU A 39 0.05 3.84 6.33
CA LEU A 39 1.28 4.00 7.10
C LEU A 39 1.51 5.48 7.42
N ASP A 40 1.51 5.82 8.70
CA ASP A 40 1.67 7.18 9.22
C ASP A 40 2.82 7.23 10.25
N VAL A 41 3.42 8.40 10.40
CA VAL A 41 4.31 8.72 11.51
C VAL A 41 3.47 9.33 12.63
N ALA A 42 3.49 8.69 13.81
CA ALA A 42 2.63 9.06 14.92
C ALA A 42 2.75 10.55 15.27
N ARG A 43 1.59 11.22 15.32
CA ARG A 43 1.45 12.65 15.64
C ARG A 43 2.26 13.58 14.71
N ALA A 44 2.60 13.14 13.50
CA ALA A 44 3.47 13.84 12.57
C ALA A 44 4.79 14.31 13.21
N ALA A 45 5.32 13.54 14.18
CA ALA A 45 6.56 13.88 14.85
C ALA A 45 7.71 14.01 13.83
N THR A 46 8.63 14.94 14.06
CA THR A 46 9.84 15.14 13.23
C THR A 46 11.10 14.57 13.90
N THR A 47 10.94 14.00 15.08
CA THR A 47 12.05 13.44 15.87
C THR A 47 12.41 12.03 15.44
N SER A 48 13.71 11.73 15.50
CA SER A 48 14.25 10.38 15.32
C SER A 48 13.70 9.42 16.38
N GLY A 49 13.32 8.22 15.96
CA GLY A 49 12.74 7.18 16.82
C GLY A 49 11.22 7.28 16.98
N ALA A 50 10.54 8.25 16.36
CA ALA A 50 9.09 8.31 16.42
C ALA A 50 8.45 7.06 15.78
N ALA A 51 7.44 6.52 16.45
CA ALA A 51 6.75 5.31 16.03
C ALA A 51 5.95 5.52 14.74
N THR A 52 5.82 4.44 13.98
CA THR A 52 4.89 4.37 12.86
C THR A 52 3.63 3.62 13.25
N VAL A 53 2.50 4.11 12.76
CA VAL A 53 1.16 3.60 13.10
C VAL A 53 0.30 3.52 11.84
N GLN A 54 -0.82 2.82 11.92
CA GLN A 54 -1.89 3.02 10.96
C GLN A 54 -2.75 4.22 11.36
N TRP A 55 -3.20 4.99 10.38
CA TRP A 55 -4.17 6.05 10.56
C TRP A 55 -5.08 6.16 9.33
N GLU A 56 -6.28 6.72 9.52
CA GLU A 56 -7.12 7.14 8.39
C GLU A 56 -6.33 8.04 7.43
N PHE A 57 -6.39 7.79 6.13
CA PHE A 57 -5.64 8.60 5.19
C PHE A 57 -6.30 9.97 5.03
N THR A 58 -5.64 11.02 5.53
CA THR A 58 -6.11 12.42 5.55
C THR A 58 -5.28 13.31 4.62
N HIS A 59 -4.43 12.71 3.78
CA HIS A 59 -3.41 13.41 3.00
C HIS A 59 -2.40 14.21 3.85
N ALA A 60 -2.29 13.95 5.15
CA ALA A 60 -1.28 14.58 6.00
C ALA A 60 0.14 14.26 5.49
N ALA A 61 1.07 15.21 5.60
CA ALA A 61 2.43 15.02 5.10
C ALA A 61 3.18 13.85 5.79
N SER A 62 2.78 13.46 7.00
CA SER A 62 3.28 12.28 7.71
C SER A 62 2.83 10.93 7.14
N GLN A 63 1.86 10.96 6.23
CA GLN A 63 1.31 9.79 5.52
C GLN A 63 1.80 9.71 4.06
N GLN A 64 2.64 10.65 3.63
CA GLN A 64 3.17 10.72 2.28
C GLN A 64 4.64 10.31 2.29
N TRP A 65 4.98 9.34 1.45
CA TRP A 65 6.29 8.72 1.43
C TRP A 65 6.92 8.82 0.04
N HIS A 66 8.20 9.20 -0.01
CA HIS A 66 9.04 8.96 -1.18
C HIS A 66 9.63 7.56 -1.09
N LEU A 67 9.57 6.81 -2.19
CA LEU A 67 10.24 5.52 -2.32
C LEU A 67 11.49 5.72 -3.16
N VAL A 68 12.63 5.94 -2.48
CA VAL A 68 13.89 6.28 -3.15
C VAL A 68 14.75 5.04 -3.27
N LEU A 69 15.08 4.67 -4.51
CA LEU A 69 15.92 3.52 -4.82
C LEU A 69 17.32 3.70 -4.21
N ILE A 70 17.83 2.66 -3.55
CA ILE A 70 19.14 2.68 -2.87
C ILE A 70 20.29 2.69 -3.88
N ARG A 71 20.15 1.97 -4.98
CA ARG A 71 21.13 1.88 -6.07
C ARG A 71 20.39 1.65 -7.38
N GLU A 72 20.77 2.37 -8.44
CA GLU A 72 20.25 2.13 -9.80
C GLU A 72 20.40 0.67 -10.23
N GLY A 73 19.34 0.10 -10.80
CA GLY A 73 19.28 -1.32 -11.15
C GLY A 73 19.11 -2.28 -9.96
N GLY A 74 19.00 -1.77 -8.74
CA GLY A 74 18.68 -2.55 -7.54
C GLY A 74 17.17 -2.74 -7.31
N GLU A 75 16.83 -3.42 -6.22
CA GLU A 75 15.45 -3.73 -5.82
C GLU A 75 15.06 -3.17 -4.43
N TYR A 76 15.98 -2.46 -3.78
CA TYR A 76 15.78 -1.92 -2.43
C TYR A 76 15.55 -0.42 -2.48
N TYR A 77 14.64 0.04 -1.64
CA TYR A 77 14.22 1.42 -1.49
C TYR A 77 14.38 1.84 -0.03
N ARG A 78 14.64 3.13 0.21
CA ARG A 78 14.27 3.76 1.48
C ARG A 78 12.90 4.41 1.33
N LEU A 79 12.09 4.35 2.39
CA LEU A 79 10.82 5.05 2.46
C LEU A 79 11.04 6.30 3.30
N GLU A 80 11.00 7.47 2.67
CA GLU A 80 11.29 8.76 3.30
C GLU A 80 9.99 9.54 3.52
N ALA A 81 9.67 9.87 4.77
CA ALA A 81 8.45 10.60 5.12
C ALA A 81 8.57 12.07 4.68
N LYS A 82 7.57 12.57 3.96
CA LYS A 82 7.60 13.91 3.35
C LYS A 82 7.79 15.03 4.38
N HIS A 83 7.17 14.92 5.55
CA HIS A 83 7.18 16.01 6.54
C HIS A 83 8.49 16.13 7.32
N SER A 84 9.25 15.04 7.46
CA SER A 84 10.45 14.98 8.31
C SER A 84 11.74 14.67 7.55
N GLY A 85 11.66 14.12 6.35
CA GLY A 85 12.82 13.57 5.62
C GLY A 85 13.41 12.32 6.28
N LEU A 86 12.77 11.78 7.32
CA LEU A 86 13.25 10.60 8.04
C LEU A 86 12.73 9.32 7.38
N CYS A 87 13.49 8.24 7.52
CA CYS A 87 13.23 6.99 6.83
C CYS A 87 12.61 5.94 7.73
N LEU A 88 11.66 5.17 7.18
CA LEU A 88 11.12 3.97 7.82
C LEU A 88 12.27 3.01 8.15
N THR A 89 12.38 2.68 9.42
CA THR A 89 13.53 1.98 9.99
C THR A 89 13.05 0.82 10.84
N LEU A 90 13.59 -0.36 10.56
CA LEU A 90 13.62 -1.48 11.49
C LEU A 90 14.90 -1.41 12.30
N GLU A 91 14.76 -1.25 13.61
CA GLU A 91 15.87 -1.43 14.53
C GLU A 91 15.83 -2.85 15.09
N ALA A 92 16.54 -3.78 14.45
CA ALA A 92 16.78 -5.05 15.12
C ALA A 92 17.72 -4.80 16.30
N SER A 93 17.27 -5.17 17.50
CA SER A 93 18.22 -5.38 18.60
C SER A 93 18.95 -6.70 18.35
N PRO A 94 20.29 -6.76 18.42
CA PRO A 94 21.03 -8.02 18.34
C PRO A 94 20.67 -8.97 19.50
N THR A 95 19.99 -8.48 20.54
CA THR A 95 19.48 -9.27 21.67
C THR A 95 17.97 -9.57 21.57
N ALA A 96 17.27 -9.09 20.53
CA ALA A 96 15.86 -9.40 20.36
C ALA A 96 15.69 -10.91 20.10
N PRO A 97 14.80 -11.61 20.82
CA PRO A 97 14.48 -12.99 20.52
C PRO A 97 14.05 -13.12 19.05
N THR A 98 14.55 -14.15 18.38
CA THR A 98 14.13 -14.47 17.01
C THR A 98 12.61 -14.73 17.01
N GLY A 99 11.90 -14.02 16.13
CA GLY A 99 10.45 -14.16 15.97
C GLY A 99 9.57 -13.18 16.75
N THR A 100 10.13 -12.29 17.59
CA THR A 100 9.36 -11.22 18.23
C THR A 100 9.06 -10.10 17.23
N ASN A 101 7.83 -9.57 17.25
CA ASN A 101 7.47 -8.39 16.47
C ASN A 101 8.27 -7.17 16.96
N THR A 102 8.90 -6.42 16.05
CA THR A 102 9.70 -5.24 16.40
C THR A 102 9.02 -3.97 15.88
N PRO A 103 8.76 -2.95 16.71
CA PRO A 103 8.20 -1.69 16.23
C PRO A 103 9.00 -1.06 15.09
N LEU A 104 8.30 -0.55 14.09
CA LEU A 104 8.88 0.29 13.05
C LEU A 104 8.76 1.76 13.44
N VAL A 105 9.80 2.50 13.10
CA VAL A 105 10.03 3.89 13.52
C VAL A 105 10.62 4.68 12.37
N GLN A 106 10.64 6.01 12.45
CA GLN A 106 11.41 6.84 11.52
C GLN A 106 12.77 7.23 12.11
N ARG A 107 13.83 7.29 11.28
CA ARG A 107 15.16 7.79 11.67
C ARG A 107 15.91 8.44 10.51
N PRO A 108 16.95 9.26 10.78
CA PRO A 108 17.86 9.72 9.74
C PRO A 108 18.41 8.55 8.93
N PHE A 109 18.51 8.72 7.62
CA PHE A 109 19.05 7.68 6.76
C PHE A 109 20.56 7.55 6.96
N THR A 110 21.02 6.36 7.32
CA THR A 110 22.44 6.03 7.52
C THR A 110 22.96 5.01 6.50
N GLY A 111 22.07 4.49 5.64
CA GLY A 111 22.39 3.39 4.72
C GLY A 111 22.35 2.00 5.35
N GLY A 112 22.00 1.88 6.64
CA GLY A 112 21.88 0.59 7.33
C GLY A 112 20.83 -0.33 6.69
N LEU A 113 21.03 -1.65 6.76
CA LEU A 113 20.13 -2.64 6.14
C LEU A 113 18.70 -2.56 6.69
N GLY A 114 18.53 -2.15 7.96
CA GLY A 114 17.22 -1.92 8.59
C GLY A 114 16.40 -0.80 7.96
N GLN A 115 17.00 0.02 7.10
CA GLN A 115 16.36 1.14 6.39
C GLN A 115 16.14 0.84 4.90
N GLN A 116 16.44 -0.38 4.46
CA GLN A 116 16.35 -0.80 3.08
C GLN A 116 15.22 -1.82 2.94
N TRP A 117 14.25 -1.49 2.09
CA TRP A 117 13.01 -2.23 1.95
C TRP A 117 12.80 -2.68 0.51
N ARG A 118 12.38 -3.93 0.33
CA ARG A 118 11.97 -4.48 -0.96
C ARG A 118 10.44 -4.58 -1.01
N LEU A 119 9.87 -4.21 -2.14
CA LEU A 119 8.44 -4.36 -2.40
C LEU A 119 8.23 -5.73 -3.06
N VAL A 120 7.79 -6.72 -2.30
CA VAL A 120 7.58 -8.08 -2.79
C VAL A 120 6.13 -8.26 -3.21
N PRO A 121 5.81 -8.41 -4.51
CA PRO A 121 4.44 -8.62 -4.96
C PRO A 121 3.82 -9.84 -4.28
N THR A 122 2.61 -9.69 -3.74
CA THR A 122 1.91 -10.78 -3.05
C THR A 122 0.41 -10.51 -3.00
N GLY A 123 -0.40 -11.55 -2.84
CA GLY A 123 -1.85 -11.42 -2.84
C GLY A 123 -2.39 -11.09 -4.23
N ILE A 124 -3.41 -10.23 -4.30
CA ILE A 124 -3.98 -9.82 -5.59
C ILE A 124 -3.12 -8.74 -6.26
N VAL A 125 -3.32 -8.54 -7.55
CA VAL A 125 -2.62 -7.54 -8.36
C VAL A 125 -2.64 -6.14 -7.70
N GLY A 126 -1.50 -5.46 -7.76
CA GLY A 126 -1.26 -4.14 -7.16
C GLY A 126 -0.84 -4.18 -5.69
N SER A 127 -0.73 -5.37 -5.09
CA SER A 127 -0.37 -5.50 -3.67
C SER A 127 1.01 -6.08 -3.47
N PHE A 128 1.62 -5.76 -2.33
CA PHE A 128 2.95 -6.19 -1.97
C PHE A 128 3.14 -6.29 -0.46
N GLN A 129 4.18 -7.02 -0.06
CA GLN A 129 4.77 -6.97 1.27
C GLN A 129 5.97 -6.04 1.25
N LEU A 130 6.11 -5.21 2.27
CA LEU A 130 7.30 -4.38 2.45
C LEU A 130 8.32 -5.16 3.29
N GLU A 131 9.24 -5.85 2.63
CA GLU A 131 10.24 -6.73 3.25
C GLU A 131 11.52 -5.98 3.58
N ASN A 132 12.00 -6.11 4.81
CA ASN A 132 13.23 -5.48 5.26
C ASN A 132 14.47 -6.28 4.86
N ARG A 133 15.50 -5.61 4.34
CA ARG A 133 16.76 -6.25 3.93
C ARG A 133 17.56 -6.85 5.08
N LEU A 134 17.39 -6.34 6.30
CA LEU A 134 18.19 -6.76 7.46
C LEU A 134 17.92 -8.22 7.85
N ASP A 135 16.64 -8.63 7.86
CA ASP A 135 16.23 -9.92 8.41
C ASP A 135 15.02 -10.57 7.69
N GLY A 136 14.57 -9.99 6.57
CA GLY A 136 13.46 -10.54 5.78
C GLY A 136 12.08 -10.39 6.40
N ARG A 137 11.94 -9.69 7.53
CA ARG A 137 10.62 -9.42 8.13
C ARG A 137 9.88 -8.33 7.37
N VAL A 138 8.56 -8.40 7.42
CA VAL A 138 7.67 -7.53 6.64
C VAL A 138 6.94 -6.54 7.55
N ALA A 139 6.72 -5.32 7.06
CA ALA A 139 5.88 -4.34 7.74
C ALA A 139 4.45 -4.90 7.89
N THR A 140 3.96 -4.89 9.13
CA THR A 140 2.75 -5.61 9.55
C THR A 140 1.99 -4.76 10.56
N LEU A 141 0.65 -4.76 10.52
CA LEU A 141 -0.13 -4.23 11.64
C LEU A 141 0.11 -5.10 12.89
N ALA A 142 0.45 -4.47 14.02
CA ALA A 142 0.71 -5.20 15.27
C ALA A 142 -0.50 -6.02 15.74
N THR A 143 -1.69 -5.49 15.50
CA THR A 143 -2.99 -6.12 15.77
C THR A 143 -3.86 -6.04 14.51
N ASN A 144 -4.68 -7.06 14.28
CA ASN A 144 -5.56 -7.11 13.11
C ASN A 144 -6.85 -6.32 13.36
N ASP A 145 -6.71 -5.02 13.60
CA ASP A 145 -7.80 -4.10 13.86
C ASP A 145 -7.80 -2.93 12.87
N LYS A 146 -8.78 -2.05 13.03
CA LYS A 146 -8.97 -0.84 12.22
C LYS A 146 -8.84 0.41 13.07
N PHE A 147 -8.22 0.35 14.24
CA PHE A 147 -8.06 1.51 15.08
C PHE A 147 -6.93 2.39 14.57
N ASN A 148 -7.16 3.70 14.58
CA ASN A 148 -6.08 4.65 14.47
C ASN A 148 -5.07 4.40 15.61
N ASN A 149 -3.80 4.68 15.36
CA ASN A 149 -2.70 4.48 16.31
C ASN A 149 -2.28 3.02 16.56
N THR A 150 -2.84 2.04 15.84
CA THR A 150 -2.29 0.68 15.86
C THR A 150 -0.89 0.67 15.26
N ALA A 151 0.08 0.15 16.02
CA ALA A 151 1.49 0.19 15.65
C ALA A 151 1.79 -0.63 14.40
N ILE A 152 2.76 -0.18 13.62
CA ILE A 152 3.37 -0.96 12.54
C ILE A 152 4.63 -1.62 13.08
N VAL A 153 4.76 -2.93 12.84
CA VAL A 153 5.87 -3.76 13.32
C VAL A 153 6.50 -4.53 12.16
N ALA A 154 7.77 -4.89 12.28
CA ALA A 154 8.37 -5.95 11.50
C ALA A 154 7.98 -7.30 12.11
N ALA A 155 7.36 -8.16 11.30
CA ALA A 155 6.97 -9.51 11.68
C ALA A 155 7.42 -10.52 10.61
N ARG A 156 7.48 -11.81 10.99
CA ARG A 156 7.70 -12.90 10.03
C ARG A 156 6.62 -12.85 8.93
N SER A 157 7.03 -13.01 7.68
CA SER A 157 6.08 -13.13 6.57
C SER A 157 5.27 -14.41 6.67
N VAL A 158 3.94 -14.27 6.69
CA VAL A 158 2.94 -15.34 6.70
C VAL A 158 1.80 -15.07 5.69
N GLY A 159 1.92 -14.04 4.86
CA GLY A 159 1.00 -13.74 3.75
C GLY A 159 -0.37 -13.16 4.16
N ARG A 160 -0.57 -12.79 5.42
CA ARG A 160 -1.85 -12.23 5.93
C ARG A 160 -2.14 -10.86 5.33
N LEU A 161 -3.42 -10.49 5.22
CA LEU A 161 -3.86 -9.16 4.74
C LEU A 161 -3.23 -8.00 5.52
N SER A 162 -2.98 -8.18 6.83
CA SER A 162 -2.32 -7.17 7.67
C SER A 162 -0.85 -6.91 7.31
N GLN A 163 -0.25 -7.78 6.49
CA GLN A 163 1.11 -7.67 5.95
C GLN A 163 1.14 -7.21 4.50
N GLN A 164 -0.03 -7.06 3.87
CA GLN A 164 -0.15 -6.67 2.47
C GLN A 164 -0.51 -5.19 2.38
N TRP A 165 0.16 -4.50 1.47
CA TRP A 165 0.05 -3.07 1.27
C TRP A 165 -0.23 -2.76 -0.20
N ARG A 166 -0.83 -1.61 -0.46
CA ARG A 166 -1.01 -1.01 -1.77
C ARG A 166 -0.26 0.32 -1.79
N LEU A 167 0.38 0.63 -2.91
CA LEU A 167 1.01 1.93 -3.15
C LEU A 167 0.05 2.79 -3.95
N PHE A 168 -0.16 4.00 -3.47
CA PHE A 168 -1.04 4.97 -4.12
C PHE A 168 -0.24 6.22 -4.46
N GLN A 169 0.02 6.45 -5.74
CA GLN A 169 0.77 7.62 -6.20
C GLN A 169 -0.09 8.88 -6.08
N LEU A 170 0.35 9.87 -5.30
CA LEU A 170 -0.41 11.08 -4.98
C LEU A 170 -0.34 12.18 -6.06
N GLN A 171 0.42 11.94 -7.13
CA GLN A 171 0.45 12.79 -8.31
C GLN A 171 -0.02 11.96 -9.51
N LEU A 172 -1.26 12.19 -9.93
CA LEU A 172 -1.81 11.71 -11.19
C LEU A 172 -0.97 12.28 -12.34
N LYS A 173 -0.26 11.40 -13.06
CA LYS A 173 0.22 11.73 -14.39
C LYS A 173 -0.95 11.53 -15.34
N LEU A 174 -1.54 12.62 -15.85
CA LEU A 174 -2.44 12.48 -17.01
C LEU A 174 -1.62 11.88 -18.16
N ALA A 175 -2.10 10.78 -18.72
CA ALA A 175 -1.51 10.24 -19.94
C ALA A 175 -1.58 11.31 -21.04
N THR A 176 -0.42 11.71 -21.57
CA THR A 176 -0.35 12.57 -22.75
C THR A 176 -0.54 11.70 -23.98
N GLY A 177 -1.81 11.40 -24.31
CA GLY A 177 -2.21 10.62 -25.49
C GLY A 177 -3.68 10.91 -25.83
N PRO A 178 -4.16 10.52 -27.03
CA PRO A 178 -5.57 10.66 -27.37
C PRO A 178 -6.45 9.95 -26.33
N PRO A 179 -7.69 10.40 -26.09
CA PRO A 179 -8.51 9.92 -24.98
C PRO A 179 -8.71 8.40 -25.12
N TYR A 180 -8.11 7.64 -24.20
CA TYR A 180 -8.26 6.18 -24.09
C TYR A 180 -9.63 5.77 -23.53
N PHE A 181 -10.50 6.75 -23.24
CA PHE A 181 -11.82 6.53 -22.70
C PHE A 181 -12.86 7.10 -23.66
N ALA A 182 -13.96 6.37 -23.86
CA ALA A 182 -15.15 6.90 -24.52
C ALA A 182 -15.63 8.18 -23.82
N ALA A 183 -16.46 8.97 -24.50
CA ALA A 183 -17.08 10.15 -23.89
C ALA A 183 -17.73 9.75 -22.55
N PRO A 184 -17.40 10.41 -21.42
CA PRO A 184 -17.97 10.07 -20.13
C PRO A 184 -19.49 10.23 -20.15
N GLU A 185 -20.23 9.25 -19.65
CA GLU A 185 -21.68 9.33 -19.51
C GLU A 185 -22.05 9.98 -18.16
N PRO A 186 -22.99 10.94 -18.11
CA PRO A 186 -23.45 11.52 -16.85
C PRO A 186 -24.11 10.45 -15.97
N LEU A 187 -23.73 10.41 -14.69
CA LEU A 187 -24.43 9.58 -13.71
C LEU A 187 -25.82 10.16 -13.41
N PRO A 188 -26.92 9.41 -13.62
CA PRO A 188 -28.27 9.90 -13.31
C PRO A 188 -28.56 9.95 -11.80
N ALA A 189 -27.74 9.27 -10.96
CA ALA A 189 -27.80 9.34 -9.51
C ALA A 189 -26.44 8.94 -8.88
N LEU A 190 -26.13 9.48 -7.70
CA LEU A 190 -24.91 9.17 -6.92
C LEU A 190 -24.93 7.76 -6.26
N SER A 191 -25.94 6.95 -6.55
CA SER A 191 -26.19 5.67 -5.90
C SER A 191 -26.61 4.64 -6.96
N SER A 192 -25.70 3.75 -7.37
CA SER A 192 -26.09 2.57 -8.14
C SER A 192 -26.67 1.51 -7.18
N PRO A 193 -27.81 0.87 -7.50
CA PRO A 193 -28.37 -0.20 -6.67
C PRO A 193 -27.56 -1.51 -6.69
N ALA A 194 -26.68 -1.69 -7.67
CA ALA A 194 -25.77 -2.83 -7.75
C ALA A 194 -24.44 -2.44 -7.09
N GLY A 195 -24.06 -3.19 -6.05
CA GLY A 195 -23.03 -2.83 -5.10
C GLY A 195 -21.59 -2.83 -5.62
N ASN A 196 -20.74 -2.14 -4.85
CA ASN A 196 -19.27 -2.21 -4.86
C ASN A 196 -18.51 -1.90 -6.16
N GLU A 197 -19.15 -1.48 -7.25
CA GLU A 197 -18.41 -1.00 -8.43
C GLU A 197 -18.00 0.47 -8.30
N LEU A 198 -16.70 0.73 -8.48
CA LEU A 198 -16.12 2.06 -8.57
C LEU A 198 -16.49 2.67 -9.92
N GLN A 199 -17.16 3.82 -9.92
CA GLN A 199 -17.43 4.58 -11.15
C GLN A 199 -16.52 5.82 -11.25
N PRO A 200 -15.87 6.07 -12.41
CA PRO A 200 -15.07 7.26 -12.63
C PRO A 200 -15.97 8.50 -12.79
N VAL A 201 -15.67 9.55 -12.05
CA VAL A 201 -16.36 10.85 -12.04
C VAL A 201 -15.36 11.94 -12.42
N PRO A 202 -15.58 12.72 -13.49
CA PRO A 202 -14.70 13.82 -13.86
C PRO A 202 -14.77 14.99 -12.88
N THR A 203 -13.66 15.70 -12.72
CA THR A 203 -13.61 16.99 -12.01
C THR A 203 -14.48 18.04 -12.73
N LEU A 204 -14.96 19.05 -11.98
CA LEU A 204 -15.73 20.18 -12.54
C LEU A 204 -15.00 20.93 -13.65
N ASP A 205 -13.67 20.91 -13.66
CA ASP A 205 -12.83 21.51 -14.69
C ASP A 205 -12.47 20.54 -15.84
N GLY A 206 -12.95 19.29 -15.80
CA GLY A 206 -12.72 18.25 -16.81
C GLY A 206 -11.28 17.76 -16.93
N LYS A 207 -10.40 18.15 -16.01
CA LYS A 207 -8.95 17.88 -16.07
C LYS A 207 -8.50 16.74 -15.17
N GLY A 208 -9.39 16.17 -14.36
CA GLY A 208 -9.10 15.04 -13.49
C GLY A 208 -10.24 14.04 -13.45
N LEU A 209 -9.93 12.83 -13.01
CA LEU A 209 -10.88 11.76 -12.74
C LEU A 209 -10.78 11.40 -11.27
N TYR A 210 -11.91 11.43 -10.57
CA TYR A 210 -12.08 10.84 -9.26
C TYR A 210 -12.77 9.50 -9.44
N PHE A 211 -12.27 8.44 -8.82
CA PHE A 211 -13.16 7.33 -8.51
C PHE A 211 -14.05 7.78 -7.34
N SER A 212 -15.22 7.21 -7.09
CA SER A 212 -15.94 7.57 -5.86
C SER A 212 -16.47 6.32 -5.21
N ARG A 213 -16.34 6.25 -3.89
CA ARG A 213 -17.11 5.31 -3.08
C ARG A 213 -17.99 6.12 -2.15
N THR A 214 -19.29 6.01 -2.32
CA THR A 214 -20.26 6.55 -1.37
C THR A 214 -20.15 5.76 -0.07
N ARG A 215 -19.81 6.46 1.02
CA ARG A 215 -19.79 5.92 2.38
C ARG A 215 -21.15 5.28 2.67
N PHE A 216 -21.19 3.97 2.93
CA PHE A 216 -22.39 3.35 3.49
C PHE A 216 -22.56 3.90 4.92
N ALA A 217 -23.69 4.54 5.19
CA ALA A 217 -24.12 4.83 6.55
C ALA A 217 -24.39 3.47 7.23
N GLY A 218 -23.56 3.12 8.22
CA GLY A 218 -23.71 1.86 8.97
C GLY A 218 -22.49 0.93 8.98
N ASN A 219 -21.34 1.31 8.41
CA ASN A 219 -20.12 0.51 8.55
C ASN A 219 -19.56 0.66 9.98
N VAL A 220 -19.97 -0.24 10.88
CA VAL A 220 -19.37 -0.46 12.19
C VAL A 220 -18.11 -1.30 12.05
N GLU A 221 -17.11 -1.05 12.91
CA GLU A 221 -15.84 -1.77 12.96
C GLU A 221 -16.05 -3.29 12.93
N GLY A 222 -15.35 -4.01 12.02
CA GLY A 222 -15.39 -5.47 11.97
C GLY A 222 -15.49 -6.12 10.59
N VAL A 223 -15.81 -5.38 9.52
CA VAL A 223 -15.83 -5.97 8.17
C VAL A 223 -14.43 -6.01 7.59
N ALA A 224 -13.80 -7.19 7.59
CA ALA A 224 -12.41 -7.46 7.21
C ALA A 224 -12.02 -7.01 5.77
N GLU A 225 -12.99 -6.67 4.92
CA GLU A 225 -12.76 -6.26 3.53
C GLU A 225 -12.87 -4.75 3.27
N SER A 226 -13.07 -3.91 4.28
CA SER A 226 -13.23 -2.46 4.07
C SER A 226 -11.95 -1.70 3.66
N ALA A 227 -10.94 -2.38 3.13
CA ALA A 227 -9.63 -1.80 2.83
C ALA A 227 -9.53 -1.09 1.48
N ASP A 228 -10.63 -0.54 1.00
CA ASP A 228 -10.65 0.22 -0.24
C ASP A 228 -10.62 1.71 0.08
N ILE A 229 -9.42 2.18 0.41
CA ILE A 229 -9.05 3.52 -0.01
C ILE A 229 -8.66 3.38 -1.49
N TRP A 230 -9.48 3.95 -2.35
CA TRP A 230 -9.08 4.30 -3.71
C TRP A 230 -9.67 5.65 -4.05
N LEU A 231 -8.82 6.60 -4.44
CA LEU A 231 -9.28 7.72 -5.22
C LEU A 231 -8.15 8.52 -5.86
N SER A 232 -8.25 8.62 -7.19
CA SER A 232 -7.64 9.67 -8.06
C SER A 232 -6.11 9.69 -8.07
#